data_AF-A0A537K7K3-F1
#
_entry.id   AF-A0A537K7K3-F1
#
_cell.length_a   1.000
_cell.length_b   1.000
_cell.length_c   1.000
_cell.angle_alpha   90.00
_cell.angle_beta   90.00
_cell.angle_gamma   90.00
#
_symmetry.space_group_name_H-M   'P 1'
#
loop_
_entity.id
_entity.type
_entity.pdbx_description
1 polymer ?
#
loop_
_entity_poly.entity_id
_entity_poly.type
_entity_poly.pdbx_seq_one_letter_code
_entity_poly.pdbx_strand_id
1 'polypeptide(L)'
;MQFYTITDTTALYQVFFVIRHTEKYNYNNIWVNYYYQPPNDTLHKEAREFQLATNEKGWLATGMDDIYEHRIKLAPDAGKLKAGNYKFILENIMREDPLKEVLNVGVRVEKVK
;
A
#
# COMPACT_ATOMS: atom_id res chain seq x y z
N MET A 1 9.26 -5.30 -4.68
CA MET A 1 8.62 -6.63 -4.64
C MET A 1 8.67 -7.14 -3.22
N GLN A 2 7.58 -7.72 -2.71
CA GLN A 2 7.43 -8.24 -1.34
C GLN A 2 6.71 -9.59 -1.35
N PHE A 3 6.96 -10.41 -0.34
CA PHE A 3 6.29 -11.70 -0.14
C PHE A 3 5.68 -11.75 1.25
N TYR A 4 4.52 -12.41 1.38
CA TYR A 4 3.87 -12.65 2.67
C TYR A 4 3.30 -14.06 2.71
N THR A 5 3.59 -14.81 3.76
CA THR A 5 3.13 -16.19 3.93
C THR A 5 1.92 -16.24 4.84
N ILE A 6 0.80 -16.77 4.32
CA ILE A 6 -0.41 -17.03 5.09
C ILE A 6 -0.36 -18.48 5.58
N THR A 7 -0.32 -18.65 6.90
CA THR A 7 -0.36 -19.98 7.56
C THR A 7 -1.67 -20.25 8.30
N ASP A 8 -2.33 -19.20 8.78
CA ASP A 8 -3.60 -19.28 9.51
C ASP A 8 -4.75 -18.83 8.61
N THR A 9 -5.54 -19.79 8.13
CA THR A 9 -6.69 -19.53 7.24
C THR A 9 -7.99 -19.25 8.00
N THR A 10 -7.96 -19.31 9.33
CA THR A 10 -9.14 -19.04 10.17
C THR A 10 -9.29 -17.55 10.46
N ALA A 11 -8.18 -16.81 10.49
CA ALA A 11 -8.16 -15.36 10.66
C ALA A 11 -8.65 -14.61 9.41
N LEU A 12 -9.21 -13.43 9.64
CA LEU A 12 -9.42 -12.41 8.61
C LEU A 12 -8.15 -11.56 8.48
N TYR A 13 -7.82 -11.17 7.25
CA TYR A 13 -6.67 -10.33 6.95
C TYR A 13 -7.11 -9.04 6.29
N GLN A 14 -6.55 -7.93 6.75
CA GLN A 14 -6.64 -6.64 6.06
C GLN A 14 -5.32 -6.36 5.35
N VAL A 15 -5.42 -5.87 4.11
CA VAL A 15 -4.27 -5.55 3.28
C VAL A 15 -4.23 -4.04 3.07
N PHE A 16 -3.05 -3.44 3.26
CA PHE A 16 -2.85 -2.01 3.17
C PHE A 16 -1.74 -1.67 2.18
N PHE A 17 -1.93 -0.61 1.42
CA PHE A 17 -0.87 0.15 0.79
C PHE A 17 -0.25 1.06 1.85
N VAL A 18 1.08 1.06 1.92
CA VAL A 18 1.86 1.90 2.82
C VAL A 18 2.80 2.75 2.00
N ILE A 19 2.85 4.04 2.30
CA ILE A 19 3.84 4.97 1.74
C ILE A 19 4.37 5.89 2.83
N ARG A 20 5.68 6.06 2.85
CA ARG A 20 6.37 7.06 3.66
C ARG A 20 6.98 8.10 2.74
N HIS A 21 6.73 9.37 3.03
CA HIS A 21 7.30 10.49 2.28
C HIS A 21 7.62 11.64 3.23
N THR A 22 8.45 12.58 2.78
CA THR A 22 8.72 13.81 3.55
C THR A 22 7.62 14.84 3.32
N GLU A 23 7.58 15.90 4.15
CA GLU A 23 6.66 17.04 3.97
C GLU A 23 6.80 17.72 2.60
N LYS A 24 7.95 17.57 1.93
CA LYS A 24 8.28 18.20 0.64
C LYS A 24 7.72 17.45 -0.57
N TYR A 25 7.00 16.36 -0.35
CA TYR A 25 6.30 15.66 -1.42
C TYR A 25 5.26 16.59 -2.08
N ASN A 26 5.37 16.80 -3.39
CA ASN A 26 4.67 17.88 -4.09
C ASN A 26 3.22 17.56 -4.50
N TYR A 27 2.74 16.33 -4.24
CA TYR A 27 1.42 15.88 -4.68
C TYR A 27 0.55 15.50 -3.48
N ASN A 28 -0.75 15.73 -3.59
CA ASN A 28 -1.72 15.31 -2.58
C ASN A 28 -2.25 13.88 -2.83
N ASN A 29 -1.71 13.19 -3.83
CA ASN A 29 -2.09 11.85 -4.26
C ASN A 29 -0.87 11.11 -4.84
N ILE A 30 -1.02 9.80 -5.04
CA ILE A 30 -0.08 8.98 -5.79
C ILE A 30 -0.84 7.95 -6.65
N TRP A 31 -0.37 7.77 -7.88
CA TRP A 31 -0.85 6.71 -8.78
C TRP A 31 0.13 5.54 -8.79
N VAL A 32 -0.39 4.33 -8.60
CA VAL A 32 0.40 3.11 -8.47
C VAL A 32 -0.22 1.96 -9.25
N ASN A 33 0.59 1.24 -10.01
CA ASN A 33 0.27 -0.12 -10.43
C ASN A 33 0.52 -1.07 -9.25
N TYR A 34 -0.55 -1.65 -8.73
CA TYR A 34 -0.54 -2.68 -7.70
C TYR A 34 -0.68 -4.06 -8.35
N TYR A 35 0.32 -4.91 -8.14
CA TYR A 35 0.26 -6.30 -8.55
C TYR A 35 0.20 -7.21 -7.33
N TYR A 36 -0.65 -8.23 -7.41
CA TYR A 36 -0.74 -9.27 -6.38
C TYR A 36 -0.92 -10.64 -7.02
N GLN A 37 -0.21 -11.63 -6.49
CA GLN A 37 -0.32 -13.03 -6.91
C GLN A 37 -0.62 -13.88 -5.68
N PRO A 38 -1.83 -14.47 -5.60
CA PRO A 38 -2.15 -15.48 -4.61
C PRO A 38 -1.33 -16.78 -4.79
N PRO A 39 -1.28 -17.64 -3.76
CA PRO A 39 -0.61 -18.93 -3.84
C PRO A 39 -1.21 -19.79 -4.95
N ASN A 40 -0.35 -20.31 -5.83
CA ASN A 40 -0.73 -21.16 -6.97
C ASN A 40 -1.76 -20.52 -7.91
N ASP A 41 -1.78 -19.20 -7.98
CA ASP A 41 -2.70 -18.43 -8.82
C ASP A 41 -1.91 -17.48 -9.74
N THR A 42 -2.63 -16.81 -10.61
CA THR A 42 -2.07 -15.86 -11.59
C THR A 42 -1.73 -14.52 -10.95
N LEU A 43 -0.85 -13.76 -11.61
CA LEU A 43 -0.54 -12.38 -11.21
C LEU A 43 -1.66 -11.46 -11.67
N HIS A 44 -2.30 -10.79 -10.73
CA HIS A 44 -3.28 -9.74 -10.99
C HIS A 44 -2.62 -8.37 -11.00
N LYS A 45 -3.17 -7.43 -11.76
CA LYS A 45 -2.71 -6.04 -11.86
C LYS A 45 -3.89 -5.09 -11.77
N GLU A 46 -3.74 -4.05 -10.97
CA GLU A 46 -4.69 -2.95 -10.88
C GLU A 46 -3.95 -1.62 -10.81
N ALA A 47 -4.42 -0.60 -11.53
CA ALA A 47 -3.97 0.78 -11.34
C ALA A 47 -4.87 1.45 -10.31
N ARG A 48 -4.28 2.08 -9.29
CA ARG A 48 -5.03 2.77 -8.24
C ARG A 48 -4.43 4.13 -7.94
N GLU A 49 -5.32 5.07 -7.67
CA GLU A 49 -5.00 6.36 -7.09
C GLU A 49 -5.21 6.30 -5.58
N PHE A 50 -4.24 6.80 -4.83
CA PHE A 50 -4.32 6.95 -3.38
C PHE A 50 -4.25 8.42 -3.02
N GLN A 51 -5.29 8.91 -2.35
CA GLN A 51 -5.28 10.25 -1.79
C GLN A 51 -4.41 10.30 -0.53
N LEU A 52 -3.46 11.22 -0.50
CA LEU A 52 -2.51 11.43 0.59
C LEU A 52 -2.79 12.72 1.36
N ALA A 53 -3.46 13.71 0.78
CA ALA A 53 -3.79 14.95 1.48
C ALA A 53 -5.12 15.57 1.02
N THR A 54 -5.66 16.46 1.86
CA THR A 54 -6.76 17.38 1.51
C THR A 54 -6.38 18.81 1.90
N ASN A 55 -7.04 19.79 1.28
CA ASN A 55 -6.84 21.21 1.62
C ASN A 55 -7.25 21.53 3.07
N GLU A 56 -8.18 20.76 3.65
CA GLU A 56 -8.71 20.99 5.00
C GLU A 56 -7.87 20.34 6.09
N LYS A 57 -7.34 19.14 5.82
CA LYS A 57 -6.68 18.31 6.83
C LYS A 57 -5.16 18.22 6.65
N GLY A 58 -4.63 18.70 5.52
CA GLY A 58 -3.25 18.41 5.12
C GLY A 58 -3.09 16.92 4.85
N TRP A 59 -1.94 16.36 5.25
CA TRP A 59 -1.62 14.94 5.07
C TRP A 59 -2.57 14.02 5.84
N LEU A 60 -3.17 13.04 5.15
CA LEU A 60 -4.02 11.98 5.69
C LEU A 60 -3.18 10.83 6.28
N ALA A 61 -2.16 11.19 7.06
CA ALA A 61 -1.13 10.28 7.58
C ALA A 61 -0.92 10.46 9.08
N THR A 62 -0.20 9.52 9.68
CA THR A 62 0.49 9.76 10.94
C THR A 62 1.86 10.37 10.64
N GLY A 63 2.15 11.53 11.21
CA GLY A 63 3.43 12.24 11.02
C GLY A 63 4.33 12.16 12.24
N MET A 64 5.65 12.14 12.00
CA MET A 64 6.69 12.36 13.01
C MET A 64 7.79 13.21 12.38
N ASP A 65 8.01 14.40 12.93
CA ASP A 65 8.89 15.43 12.35
C ASP A 65 8.46 15.77 10.90
N ASP A 66 9.37 15.70 9.93
CA ASP A 66 9.09 15.96 8.51
C ASP A 66 8.62 14.71 7.74
N ILE A 67 8.41 13.56 8.40
CA ILE A 67 8.04 12.30 7.74
C ILE A 67 6.56 11.95 8.01
N TYR A 68 5.85 11.62 6.93
CA TYR A 68 4.46 11.17 6.96
C TYR A 68 4.36 9.71 6.52
N GLU A 69 3.67 8.88 7.31
CA GLU A 69 3.30 7.50 6.95
C GLU A 69 1.80 7.39 6.70
N HIS A 70 1.46 6.96 5.49
CA HIS A 70 0.09 6.60 5.11
C HIS A 70 -0.10 5.10 5.22
N ARG A 71 -1.26 4.68 5.74
CA ARG A 71 -1.72 3.30 5.74
C ARG A 71 -3.13 3.24 5.16
N ILE A 72 -3.23 2.90 3.89
CA ILE A 72 -4.48 2.97 3.13
C ILE A 72 -4.96 1.56 2.81
N LYS A 73 -6.21 1.25 3.12
CA LYS A 73 -6.80 -0.07 2.86
C LYS A 73 -6.84 -0.36 1.36
N LEU A 74 -6.36 -1.53 0.94
CA LEU A 74 -6.47 -2.03 -0.43
C LEU A 74 -7.79 -2.77 -0.69
N ALA A 75 -8.45 -3.26 0.36
CA ALA A 75 -9.82 -3.76 0.31
C ALA A 75 -10.64 -3.08 1.41
N PRO A 76 -11.92 -2.72 1.16
CA PRO A 76 -12.76 -2.02 2.14
C PRO A 76 -12.86 -2.81 3.46
N ASP A 77 -13.04 -4.11 3.33
CA ASP A 77 -13.15 -5.06 4.43
C ASP A 77 -11.99 -6.03 4.47
N ALA A 78 -11.78 -6.63 5.65
CA ALA A 78 -10.87 -7.75 5.80
C ALA A 78 -11.50 -9.04 5.27
N GLY A 79 -10.67 -9.93 4.71
CA GLY A 79 -11.12 -11.17 4.09
C GLY A 79 -10.28 -12.37 4.47
N LYS A 80 -10.81 -13.57 4.22
CA LYS A 80 -10.03 -14.80 4.33
C LYS A 80 -9.02 -14.90 3.17
N LEU A 81 -7.79 -15.28 3.48
CA LEU A 81 -6.74 -15.53 2.50
C LEU A 81 -6.42 -17.03 2.41
N LYS A 82 -6.02 -17.50 1.23
CA LYS A 82 -5.59 -18.89 1.00
C LYS A 82 -4.26 -19.13 1.72
N ALA A 83 -4.01 -20.35 2.20
CA ALA A 83 -2.69 -20.69 2.74
C ALA A 83 -1.61 -20.63 1.65
N GLY A 84 -0.44 -20.10 1.97
CA GLY A 84 0.73 -20.08 1.10
C GLY A 84 1.36 -18.70 0.90
N ASN A 85 2.26 -18.61 -0.08
CA ASN A 85 3.04 -17.41 -0.35
C ASN A 85 2.33 -16.47 -1.34
N TYR A 86 1.99 -15.28 -0.86
CA TYR A 86 1.55 -14.18 -1.70
C TYR A 86 2.74 -13.36 -2.16
N LYS A 87 2.69 -12.88 -3.40
CA LYS A 87 3.66 -11.94 -3.96
C LYS A 87 2.98 -10.62 -4.27
N PHE A 88 3.59 -9.52 -3.85
CA PHE A 88 3.12 -8.16 -4.09
C PHE A 88 4.19 -7.34 -4.81
N ILE A 89 3.78 -6.55 -5.81
CA ILE A 89 4.65 -5.60 -6.50
C ILE A 89 3.92 -4.25 -6.56
N LEU A 90 4.66 -3.18 -6.29
CA LEU A 90 4.19 -1.81 -6.41
C LEU A 90 5.10 -1.10 -7.40
N GLU A 91 4.50 -0.39 -8.33
CA GLU A 91 5.18 0.44 -9.32
C GLU A 91 4.48 1.79 -9.33
N ASN A 92 5.24 2.86 -9.07
CA ASN A 92 4.69 4.21 -9.19
C ASN A 92 4.52 4.54 -10.68
N ILE A 93 3.39 5.16 -11.02
CA ILE A 93 3.08 5.60 -12.38
C ILE A 93 2.82 7.12 -12.42
N MET A 94 3.55 7.84 -11.55
CA MET A 94 3.56 9.30 -11.56
C MET A 94 4.32 9.79 -12.80
N ARG A 95 4.02 11.02 -13.24
CA ARG A 95 4.71 11.63 -14.39
C ARG A 95 6.15 12.06 -14.07
N GLU A 96 6.44 12.28 -12.79
CA GLU A 96 7.78 12.66 -12.32
C GLU A 96 8.65 11.41 -12.14
N ASP A 97 9.82 11.39 -12.79
CA ASP A 97 10.82 10.33 -12.68
C ASP A 97 12.23 10.96 -12.60
N PRO A 98 12.98 10.81 -11.49
CA PRO A 98 12.60 10.06 -10.28
C PRO A 98 11.56 10.82 -9.45
N LEU A 99 10.59 10.08 -8.90
CA LEU A 99 9.63 10.62 -7.94
C LEU A 99 10.35 10.95 -6.62
N LYS A 100 10.57 12.24 -6.35
CA LYS A 100 11.32 12.71 -5.18
C LYS A 100 10.51 12.61 -3.90
N GLU A 101 11.20 12.70 -2.76
CA GLU A 101 10.63 12.79 -1.42
C GLU A 101 9.82 11.57 -0.95
N VAL A 102 9.67 10.53 -1.78
CA VAL A 102 9.15 9.22 -1.37
C VAL A 102 10.29 8.40 -0.77
N LEU A 103 10.16 8.06 0.50
CA LEU A 103 11.18 7.33 1.27
C LEU A 103 10.99 5.82 1.16
N ASN A 104 9.74 5.35 1.22
CA ASN A 104 9.41 3.94 1.14
C ASN A 104 7.99 3.73 0.61
N VAL A 105 7.78 2.62 -0.11
CA VAL A 105 6.45 2.13 -0.47
C VAL A 105 6.36 0.64 -0.16
N GLY A 106 5.19 0.18 0.31
CA GLY A 106 5.01 -1.22 0.61
C GLY A 106 3.57 -1.70 0.73
N VAL A 107 3.44 -3.01 0.90
CA VAL A 107 2.16 -3.67 1.19
C VAL A 107 2.27 -4.27 2.57
N ARG A 108 1.31 -3.94 3.44
CA ARG A 108 1.22 -4.49 4.79
C ARG A 108 0.01 -5.38 4.89
N VAL A 109 0.22 -6.59 5.38
CA VAL A 109 -0.85 -7.57 5.64
C VAL A 109 -0.97 -7.75 7.15
N GLU A 110 -2.16 -7.54 7.70
CA GLU A 110 -2.42 -7.65 9.14
C GLU A 110 -3.56 -8.62 9.41
N LYS A 111 -3.40 -9.47 10.42
CA LYS A 111 -4.54 -10.22 10.99
C LYS A 111 -5.45 -9.25 11.72
N VAL A 112 -6.75 -9.34 11.48
CA VAL A 112 -7.76 -8.65 12.29
C VAL A 112 -7.88 -9.40 13.62
N LYS A 113 -7.93 -8.65 14.72
CA LYS A 113 -8.16 -9.17 16.06
C LYS A 113 -9.64 -9.43 16.29
#